data_AF-A0A6G1JGK0-F1
#
_entry.id   AF-A0A6G1JGK0-F1
#
_cell.length_a   1.000
_cell.length_b   1.000
_cell.length_c   1.000
_cell.angle_alpha   90.00
_cell.angle_beta   90.00
_cell.angle_gamma   90.00
#
_symmetry.space_group_name_H-M   'P 1'
#
loop_
_entity.id
_entity.type
_entity.pdbx_description
1 polymer ?
#
loop_
_entity_poly.entity_id
_entity_poly.type
_entity_poly.pdbx_seq_one_letter_code
_entity_poly.pdbx_strand_id
1 'polypeptide(L)'
;MQSLVTPFGYSAESCGYCKDASTGRRTANSRASYYFSSKALTVEAYQGLVDRGWRRSGTVFYKPDVLRHCCPHYTIRLPVASFTPVKDHRRSINRWNSFILGDEYIKEAARLHPKSKELVDLPPFQLYQSKRA
;
A
#
# COMPACT_ATOMS: atom_id res chain seq x y z
N MET A 1 18.38 12.90 -11.14
CA MET A 1 17.79 13.57 -9.96
C MET A 1 18.47 12.99 -8.72
N GLN A 2 18.96 13.83 -7.79
CA GLN A 2 19.64 13.34 -6.58
C GLN A 2 18.63 13.18 -5.43
N SER A 3 18.82 12.16 -4.59
CA SER A 3 18.01 11.96 -3.38
C SER A 3 18.67 12.67 -2.20
N LEU A 4 17.94 13.55 -1.52
CA LEU A 4 18.43 14.32 -0.36
C LEU A 4 17.61 13.99 0.88
N VAL A 5 18.29 13.77 2.01
CA VAL A 5 17.65 13.40 3.28
C VAL A 5 18.13 14.30 4.42
N THR A 6 17.21 14.64 5.31
CA THR A 6 17.50 15.36 6.56
C THR A 6 17.19 14.41 7.72
N PRO A 7 18.22 13.88 8.44
CA PRO A 7 17.99 12.97 9.56
C PRO A 7 17.36 13.72 10.75
N PHE A 8 16.41 13.07 11.42
CA PHE A 8 15.82 13.56 12.67
C PHE A 8 16.33 12.76 13.87
N GLY A 9 16.70 11.49 13.68
CA GLY A 9 17.19 10.62 14.74
C GLY A 9 16.12 9.72 15.33
N TYR A 10 16.40 9.16 16.51
CA TYR A 10 15.47 8.27 17.22
C TYR A 10 14.42 9.06 18.00
N SER A 11 13.18 8.60 17.94
CA SER A 11 12.13 8.99 18.86
C SER A 11 11.50 7.74 19.49
N ALA A 12 11.15 7.84 20.76
CA ALA A 12 10.45 6.81 21.51
C ALA A 12 9.12 7.35 22.04
N GLU A 13 8.07 6.54 21.92
CA GLU A 13 6.72 6.88 22.34
C GLU A 13 6.01 5.63 22.84
N SER A 14 4.80 5.80 23.38
CA SER A 14 3.95 4.68 23.74
C SER A 14 3.42 3.95 22.49
N CYS A 15 3.41 2.61 22.53
CA CYS A 15 2.80 1.79 21.49
C CYS A 15 1.33 2.15 21.30
N GLY A 16 0.90 2.32 20.04
CA GLY A 16 -0.48 2.64 19.66
C GLY A 16 -1.47 1.46 19.73
N TYR A 17 -0.97 0.24 19.84
CA TYR A 17 -1.79 -0.97 19.86
C TYR A 17 -1.85 -1.60 21.25
N CYS A 18 -0.70 -1.87 21.85
CA CYS A 18 -0.61 -2.55 23.14
C CYS A 18 -1.08 -1.66 24.29
N LYS A 19 -1.81 -2.29 25.20
CA LYS A 19 -2.20 -1.75 26.50
C LYS A 19 -1.94 -2.83 27.54
N ASP A 20 -1.56 -2.42 28.73
CA ASP A 20 -1.49 -3.30 29.88
C ASP A 20 -2.89 -3.90 30.16
N ALA A 21 -2.97 -5.21 30.32
CA ALA A 21 -4.25 -5.91 30.43
C ALA A 21 -4.99 -5.57 31.73
N SER A 22 -4.26 -5.26 32.80
CA SER A 22 -4.83 -4.99 34.12
C SER A 22 -5.30 -3.55 34.29
N THR A 23 -4.57 -2.59 33.72
CA THR A 23 -4.81 -1.15 33.91
C THR A 23 -5.41 -0.48 32.69
N GLY A 24 -5.37 -1.13 31.51
CA GLY A 24 -5.76 -0.54 30.23
C GLY A 24 -4.85 0.60 29.77
N ARG A 25 -3.75 0.88 30.49
CA ARG A 25 -2.83 1.98 30.20
C ARG A 25 -1.76 1.54 29.19
N ARG A 26 -1.21 2.49 28.46
CA ARG A 26 -0.08 2.23 27.55
C ARG A 26 1.23 2.30 28.34
N THR A 27 2.15 1.40 28.03
CA THR A 27 3.52 1.46 28.53
C THR A 27 4.26 2.60 27.85
N ALA A 28 4.82 3.53 28.62
CA ALA A 28 5.64 4.62 28.10
C ALA A 28 6.86 4.07 27.35
N ASN A 29 7.26 4.73 26.26
CA ASN A 29 8.44 4.36 25.47
C ASN A 29 8.49 2.89 25.00
N SER A 30 7.33 2.23 24.89
CA SER A 30 7.21 0.84 24.41
C SER A 30 7.37 0.69 22.89
N ARG A 31 7.83 1.76 22.24
CA ARG A 31 7.91 1.90 20.80
C ARG A 31 9.04 2.86 20.48
N ALA A 32 9.92 2.50 19.55
CA ALA A 32 10.96 3.40 19.07
C ALA A 32 11.12 3.30 17.55
N SER A 33 11.47 4.42 16.90
CA SER A 33 11.73 4.47 15.47
C SER A 33 12.79 5.51 15.16
N TYR A 34 13.58 5.26 14.11
CA TYR A 34 14.48 6.26 13.55
C TYR A 34 13.75 7.01 12.44
N TYR A 35 13.87 8.34 12.42
CA TYR A 35 13.19 9.21 11.48
C TYR A 35 14.17 10.02 10.63
N PHE A 36 13.77 10.29 9.39
CA PHE A 36 14.33 11.34 8.56
C PHE A 36 13.24 11.96 7.69
N SER A 37 13.52 13.07 7.03
CA SER A 37 12.64 13.62 5.99
C SER A 37 13.35 13.74 4.65
N SER A 38 12.57 13.70 3.58
CA SER A 38 13.03 13.96 2.23
C SER A 38 11.93 14.60 1.40
N LYS A 39 12.27 15.66 0.67
CA LYS A 39 11.39 16.30 -0.32
C LYS A 39 11.59 15.73 -1.73
N ALA A 40 12.76 15.14 -2.00
CA ALA A 40 13.13 14.61 -3.31
C ALA A 40 13.85 13.27 -3.13
N LEU A 41 13.26 12.22 -3.69
CA LEU A 41 13.78 10.87 -3.63
C LEU A 41 13.52 10.15 -4.95
N THR A 42 14.54 9.55 -5.53
CA THR A 42 14.42 8.72 -6.73
C THR A 42 13.61 7.46 -6.44
N VAL A 43 12.95 6.89 -7.47
CA VAL A 43 12.13 5.67 -7.32
C VAL A 43 12.98 4.50 -6.80
N GLU A 44 14.21 4.37 -7.28
CA GLU A 44 15.14 3.30 -6.93
C GLU A 44 15.58 3.41 -5.47
N ALA A 45 15.91 4.62 -5.01
CA ALA A 45 16.20 4.88 -3.59
C ALA A 45 14.99 4.56 -2.70
N TYR A 46 13.78 4.91 -3.15
CA TYR A 46 12.56 4.63 -2.38
C TYR A 46 12.31 3.12 -2.28
N GLN A 47 12.47 2.42 -3.39
CA GLN A 47 12.35 0.96 -3.44
C GLN A 47 13.33 0.30 -2.45
N GLY A 48 14.61 0.72 -2.46
CA GLY A 48 15.60 0.21 -1.53
C GLY A 48 15.28 0.51 -0.05
N LEU A 49 14.67 1.65 0.25
CA LEU A 49 14.19 1.96 1.60
C LEU A 49 13.06 1.01 2.02
N VAL A 50 12.03 0.84 1.18
CA VAL A 50 10.90 -0.05 1.45
C VAL A 50 11.38 -1.49 1.67
N ASP A 51 12.31 -1.97 0.84
CA ASP A 51 12.88 -3.32 0.94
C ASP A 51 13.65 -3.55 2.24
N ARG A 52 14.15 -2.49 2.87
CA ARG A 52 14.82 -2.52 4.18
C ARG A 52 13.88 -2.18 5.36
N GLY A 53 12.58 -2.17 5.12
CA GLY A 53 11.56 -1.97 6.16
C GLY A 53 11.31 -0.51 6.54
N TRP A 54 11.76 0.46 5.74
CA TRP A 54 11.37 1.86 5.93
C TRP A 54 9.93 2.10 5.50
N ARG A 55 9.27 3.02 6.21
CA ARG A 55 7.89 3.47 5.99
C ARG A 55 7.88 4.97 5.72
N ARG A 56 6.81 5.48 5.12
CA ARG A 56 6.68 6.88 4.71
C ARG A 56 5.30 7.46 5.06
N SER A 57 5.29 8.68 5.59
CA SER A 57 4.10 9.52 5.80
C SER A 57 4.40 10.93 5.28
N GLY A 58 3.87 11.28 4.10
CA GLY A 58 4.20 12.55 3.46
C GLY A 58 5.68 12.63 3.06
N THR A 59 6.42 13.60 3.62
CA THR A 59 7.88 13.73 3.42
C THR A 59 8.70 13.06 4.53
N VAL A 60 8.05 12.51 5.56
CA VAL A 60 8.71 11.86 6.69
C VAL A 60 8.84 10.36 6.43
N PHE A 61 10.02 9.84 6.71
CA PHE A 61 10.36 8.43 6.62
C PHE A 61 10.77 7.92 7.98
N TYR A 62 10.42 6.66 8.27
CA TYR A 62 10.73 6.06 9.55
C TYR A 62 10.96 4.56 9.47
N LYS A 63 11.90 4.07 10.28
CA LYS A 63 12.18 2.64 10.45
C LYS A 63 11.89 2.25 11.89
N PRO A 64 10.86 1.42 12.13
CA PRO A 64 10.64 0.82 13.45
C PRO A 64 11.88 0.07 13.93
N ASP A 65 12.29 0.35 15.17
CA ASP A 65 13.25 -0.50 15.87
C ASP A 65 12.47 -1.65 16.51
N VAL A 66 12.60 -2.85 15.96
CA VAL A 66 11.86 -4.03 16.39
C VAL A 66 12.31 -4.53 17.77
N LEU A 67 13.55 -4.23 18.18
CA LEU A 67 14.08 -4.66 19.48
C LEU A 67 13.58 -3.78 20.62
N ARG A 68 13.27 -2.51 20.32
CA ARG A 68 12.72 -1.54 21.28
C ARG A 68 11.21 -1.36 21.17
N HIS A 69 10.55 -2.16 20.33
CA HIS A 69 9.10 -2.19 20.21
C HIS A 69 8.53 -3.36 21.01
N CYS A 70 7.47 -3.14 21.78
CA CYS A 70 6.76 -4.22 22.48
C CYS A 70 6.00 -5.17 21.52
N CYS A 71 5.65 -4.69 20.31
CA CYS A 71 5.05 -5.49 19.25
C CYS A 71 5.88 -5.36 17.96
N PRO A 72 6.42 -6.48 17.41
CA PRO A 72 7.24 -6.43 16.22
C PRO A 72 6.43 -5.99 15.00
N HIS A 73 7.00 -5.08 14.23
CA HIS A 73 6.37 -4.52 13.03
C HIS A 73 6.85 -5.27 11.79
N TYR A 74 6.02 -6.17 11.27
CA TYR A 74 6.28 -6.79 9.98
C TYR A 74 5.65 -5.97 8.86
N THR A 75 6.47 -5.60 7.87
CA THR A 75 5.98 -4.93 6.67
C THR A 75 5.39 -5.98 5.74
N ILE A 76 4.09 -5.91 5.49
CA ILE A 76 3.44 -6.73 4.47
C ILE A 76 3.72 -6.08 3.12
N ARG A 77 4.40 -6.80 2.23
CA ARG A 77 4.68 -6.35 0.86
C ARG A 77 4.02 -7.29 -0.13
N LEU A 78 3.21 -6.74 -1.02
CA LEU A 78 2.71 -7.43 -2.20
C LEU A 78 3.63 -7.13 -3.39
N PRO A 79 4.35 -8.11 -3.95
CA PRO A 79 5.09 -7.91 -5.19
C PRO A 79 4.11 -7.76 -6.36
N VAL A 80 3.70 -6.52 -6.63
CA VAL A 80 2.63 -6.20 -7.61
C VAL A 80 2.94 -6.75 -8.99
N ALA A 81 4.21 -6.73 -9.42
CA ALA A 81 4.62 -7.22 -10.74
C ALA A 81 4.34 -8.72 -10.95
N SER A 82 4.33 -9.53 -9.87
CA SER A 82 4.04 -10.96 -9.92
C SER A 82 2.67 -11.31 -9.33
N PHE A 83 1.90 -10.31 -8.89
CA PHE A 83 0.61 -10.56 -8.27
C PHE A 83 -0.44 -10.93 -9.32
N THR A 84 -1.04 -12.10 -9.17
CA THR A 84 -2.18 -12.55 -9.97
C THR A 84 -3.42 -12.64 -9.08
N PRO A 85 -4.51 -11.91 -9.37
CA PRO A 85 -5.68 -11.91 -8.50
C PRO A 85 -6.45 -13.24 -8.57
N VAL A 86 -6.70 -13.85 -7.40
CA VAL A 86 -7.53 -15.04 -7.29
C VAL A 86 -9.01 -14.73 -7.56
N LYS A 87 -9.84 -15.78 -7.66
CA LYS A 87 -11.28 -15.67 -7.95
C LYS A 87 -12.00 -14.70 -7.00
N ASP A 88 -11.68 -14.75 -5.70
CA ASP A 88 -12.34 -13.90 -4.70
C ASP A 88 -11.95 -12.42 -4.84
N HIS A 89 -10.68 -12.13 -5.13
CA HIS A 89 -10.24 -10.76 -5.43
C HIS A 89 -11.00 -10.19 -6.63
N ARG A 90 -11.11 -10.97 -7.72
CA ARG A 90 -11.86 -10.56 -8.92
C ARG A 90 -13.34 -10.35 -8.63
N ARG A 91 -13.96 -11.23 -7.84
CA ARG A 91 -15.37 -11.11 -7.43
C ARG A 91 -15.61 -9.82 -6.63
N SER A 92 -14.73 -9.48 -5.68
CA SER A 92 -14.85 -8.25 -4.90
C SER A 92 -14.72 -6.99 -5.78
N ILE A 93 -13.74 -6.98 -6.68
CA ILE A 93 -13.55 -5.87 -7.64
C ILE A 93 -14.78 -5.71 -8.54
N ASN A 94 -15.31 -6.81 -9.09
CA ASN A 94 -16.48 -6.76 -9.96
C ASN A 94 -17.71 -6.24 -9.23
N ARG A 95 -17.96 -6.66 -7.98
CA ARG A 95 -19.06 -6.14 -7.15
C ARG A 95 -18.95 -4.65 -6.91
N TRP A 96 -17.74 -4.17 -6.57
CA TRP A 96 -17.48 -2.74 -6.39
C TRP A 96 -17.73 -1.95 -7.67
N ASN A 97 -17.22 -2.42 -8.80
CA ASN A 97 -17.42 -1.77 -10.10
C ASN A 97 -18.90 -1.74 -10.47
N SER A 98 -19.64 -2.83 -10.29
CA SER A 98 -21.09 -2.86 -10.52
C SER A 98 -21.83 -1.86 -9.65
N PHE A 99 -21.45 -1.73 -8.37
CA PHE A 99 -22.04 -0.76 -7.46
C PHE A 99 -21.80 0.70 -7.88
N ILE A 100 -20.57 1.05 -8.25
CA ILE A 100 -20.20 2.43 -8.62
C ILE A 100 -20.76 2.83 -9.98
N LEU A 101 -20.70 1.94 -10.97
CA LEU A 101 -21.16 2.24 -12.32
C LEU A 101 -22.68 2.23 -12.40
N GLY A 102 -23.34 1.31 -11.68
CA GLY A 102 -24.78 1.11 -11.76
C GLY A 102 -25.21 0.43 -13.05
N ASP A 103 -26.38 -0.19 -13.00
CA ASP A 103 -26.89 -1.04 -14.09
C ASP A 103 -27.18 -0.25 -15.37
N GLU A 104 -27.71 0.96 -15.25
CA GLU A 104 -28.06 1.82 -16.39
C GLU A 104 -26.82 2.17 -17.22
N TYR A 105 -25.74 2.61 -16.57
CA TYR A 105 -24.48 2.90 -17.25
C TYR A 105 -23.89 1.65 -17.91
N ILE A 106 -23.90 0.51 -17.21
CA ILE A 106 -23.33 -0.74 -17.72
C ILE A 106 -24.06 -1.19 -18.99
N LYS A 107 -25.39 -1.13 -19.01
CA LYS A 107 -26.21 -1.47 -20.18
C LYS A 107 -25.93 -0.54 -21.35
N GLU A 108 -25.90 0.77 -21.10
CA GLU A 108 -25.67 1.76 -22.15
C GLU A 108 -24.25 1.66 -22.73
N ALA A 109 -23.24 1.45 -21.87
CA ALA A 109 -21.87 1.22 -22.31
C ALA A 109 -21.73 -0.08 -23.13
N ALA A 110 -22.44 -1.15 -22.76
CA ALA A 110 -22.45 -2.39 -23.52
C ALA A 110 -23.11 -2.23 -24.90
N ARG A 111 -24.14 -1.36 -25.01
CA ARG A 111 -24.81 -1.01 -26.26
C ARG A 111 -23.92 -0.18 -27.18
N LEU A 112 -23.25 0.84 -26.63
CA LEU A 112 -22.39 1.76 -27.39
C LEU A 112 -21.03 1.16 -27.75
N HIS A 113 -20.49 0.29 -26.89
CA HIS A 113 -19.16 -0.30 -27.03
C HIS A 113 -19.19 -1.82 -26.81
N PRO A 114 -19.81 -2.57 -27.74
CA PRO A 114 -19.86 -4.02 -27.63
C PRO A 114 -18.44 -4.60 -27.64
N LYS A 115 -18.11 -5.42 -26.63
CA LYS A 115 -16.81 -6.10 -26.54
C LYS A 115 -16.83 -7.35 -27.42
N SER A 116 -15.75 -7.59 -28.16
CA SER A 116 -15.51 -8.87 -28.81
C SER A 116 -15.32 -9.98 -27.77
N LYS A 117 -15.56 -11.24 -28.14
CA LYS A 117 -15.42 -12.40 -27.26
C LYS A 117 -14.01 -12.46 -26.62
N GLU A 118 -12.97 -12.16 -27.39
CA GLU A 118 -11.58 -12.06 -26.91
C GLU A 118 -11.40 -10.99 -25.83
N LEU A 119 -12.08 -9.84 -25.93
CA LEU A 119 -11.98 -8.76 -24.95
C LEU A 119 -12.74 -9.04 -23.64
N VAL A 120 -13.68 -9.98 -23.65
CA VAL A 120 -14.43 -10.42 -22.46
C VAL A 120 -13.60 -11.39 -21.61
N ASP A 121 -12.80 -12.23 -22.27
CA ASP A 121 -11.97 -13.24 -21.61
C ASP A 121 -10.65 -12.69 -21.06
N LEU A 122 -10.27 -11.46 -21.45
CA LEU A 122 -9.09 -10.80 -20.93
C LEU A 122 -9.30 -10.33 -19.48
N PRO A 123 -8.33 -10.56 -18.58
CA PRO A 123 -8.39 -10.05 -17.21
C PRO A 123 -8.47 -8.51 -17.25
N PRO A 124 -9.23 -7.88 -16.32
CA PRO A 124 -9.49 -6.44 -16.33
C PRO A 124 -8.24 -5.55 -16.43
N PHE A 125 -7.09 -6.06 -15.96
CA PHE A 125 -5.82 -5.33 -15.95
C PHE A 125 -5.07 -5.36 -17.29
N GLN A 126 -5.34 -6.33 -18.18
CA GLN A 126 -4.72 -6.36 -19.52
C GLN A 126 -5.38 -5.38 -20.51
N LEU A 127 -6.62 -4.97 -20.28
CA LEU A 127 -7.30 -3.94 -21.09
C LEU A 127 -6.60 -2.56 -21.03
N TYR A 128 -5.82 -2.29 -19.98
CA TYR A 128 -5.05 -1.05 -19.87
C TYR A 128 -3.75 -1.10 -20.66
N GLN A 129 -3.12 -2.27 -20.81
CA GLN A 129 -1.87 -2.43 -21.56
C GLN A 129 -2.12 -2.51 -23.08
N SER A 130 -3.26 -3.06 -23.51
CA SER A 130 -3.58 -3.18 -24.93
C SER A 130 -3.98 -1.87 -25.62
N LYS A 131 -4.13 -0.77 -24.87
CA LYS A 131 -4.46 0.57 -25.41
C LYS A 131 -3.27 1.53 -25.46
N ARG A 132 -2.05 1.04 -25.24
CA ARG A 132 -0.79 1.81 -25.33
C ARG A 132 0.14 1.38 -26.48
N ALA A 133 -0.38 0.64 -27.45
CA ALA A 133 0.28 0.37 -28.73
C ALA A 133 -0.39 1.19 -29.81
#